data_AF-R7XF03-F1
#
_entry.id   AF-R7XF03-F1
#
_cell.length_a   1.000
_cell.length_b   1.000
_cell.length_c   1.000
_cell.angle_alpha   90.00
_cell.angle_beta   90.00
_cell.angle_gamma   90.00
#
_symmetry.space_group_name_H-M   'P 1'
#
loop_
_entity.id
_entity.type
_entity.pdbx_description
1 polymer ?
#
loop_
_entity_poly.entity_id
_entity_poly.type
_entity_poly.pdbx_seq_one_letter_code
_entity_poly.pdbx_strand_id
1 'polypeptide(L)' 'MRCAPGCSRPRLPEAAAWSVSVPLFVDQFLSRRTDIFLIGRYQRAIGEATTAAIFGYPTSAGRDQVVVTTGMRHRF' A
#
# COMPACT_ATOMS: atom_id res chain seq x y z
N MET A 1 -19.15 39.52 3.97
CA MET A 1 -19.99 39.13 2.81
C MET A 1 -20.60 37.78 3.11
N ARG A 2 -21.91 37.70 3.36
CA ARG A 2 -22.65 36.47 3.70
C ARG A 2 -23.34 35.97 2.42
N CYS A 3 -23.09 34.74 2.00
CA CYS A 3 -23.75 34.16 0.81
C CYS A 3 -25.22 33.79 1.11
N ALA A 4 -26.07 33.95 0.10
CA ALA A 4 -27.50 33.65 0.10
C ALA A 4 -27.81 32.14 0.25
N PRO A 5 -29.00 31.77 0.78
CA PRO A 5 -29.38 30.37 0.99
C PRO A 5 -29.67 29.72 -0.37
N GLY A 6 -28.92 28.67 -0.71
CA GLY A 6 -28.99 27.98 -2.01
C GLY A 6 -27.66 27.92 -2.76
N CYS A 7 -26.64 28.65 -2.30
CA CYS A 7 -25.28 28.50 -2.82
C CYS A 7 -24.66 27.21 -2.25
N SER A 8 -24.86 26.09 -2.94
CA SER A 8 -24.10 24.87 -2.68
C SER A 8 -22.62 25.22 -2.86
N ARG A 9 -21.88 25.26 -1.75
CA ARG A 9 -20.44 25.52 -1.75
C ARG A 9 -19.79 24.62 -2.81
N PRO A 10 -18.94 25.14 -3.71
CA PRO A 10 -18.14 24.27 -4.55
C PRO A 10 -17.37 23.33 -3.61
N ARG A 11 -17.56 22.02 -3.77
CA ARG A 11 -16.81 21.00 -3.03
C ARG A 11 -15.34 21.30 -3.31
N LEU A 12 -14.62 21.79 -2.31
CA LEU A 12 -13.16 21.94 -2.36
C LEU A 12 -12.57 20.64 -2.92
N PRO A 13 -11.50 20.68 -3.73
CA PRO A 13 -10.88 19.45 -4.21
C PRO A 13 -10.61 18.57 -3.00
N GLU A 14 -11.23 17.38 -2.99
CA GLU A 14 -11.08 16.39 -1.92
C GLU A 14 -9.58 16.25 -1.67
N ALA A 15 -9.14 16.57 -0.46
CA ALA A 15 -7.72 16.71 -0.18
C ALA A 15 -7.00 15.44 -0.66
N ALA A 16 -6.02 15.62 -1.54
CA ALA A 16 -5.50 14.54 -2.37
C ALA A 16 -5.13 13.32 -1.53
N ALA A 17 -5.87 12.22 -1.73
CA ALA A 17 -5.60 10.94 -1.12
C ALA A 17 -4.57 10.20 -1.97
N TRP A 18 -3.37 10.02 -1.45
CA TRP A 18 -2.29 9.31 -2.14
C TRP A 18 -1.66 8.29 -1.20
N SER A 19 -1.03 7.25 -1.76
CA SER A 19 -0.36 6.21 -0.98
C SER A 19 1.04 5.94 -1.52
N VAL A 20 1.99 5.74 -0.62
CA VAL A 20 3.36 5.32 -0.96
C VAL A 20 3.50 3.86 -0.66
N SER A 21 4.05 3.10 -1.59
CA SER A 21 4.44 1.71 -1.38
C SER A 21 5.92 1.53 -1.63
N VAL A 22 6.65 0.98 -0.65
CA VAL A 22 8.06 0.62 -0.77
C VAL A 22 8.17 -0.90 -0.68
N PRO A 23 8.45 -1.59 -1.80
CA PRO A 23 8.77 -3.00 -1.79
C PRO A 23 10.27 -3.24 -1.58
N LEU A 24 10.59 -4.26 -0.81
CA LEU A 24 11.93 -4.77 -0.55
C LEU A 24 11.95 -6.24 -0.97
N PHE A 25 12.99 -6.64 -1.70
CA PHE A 25 13.18 -8.00 -2.19
C PHE A 25 14.53 -8.51 -1.70
N VAL A 26 14.54 -9.72 -1.14
CA VAL A 26 15.75 -10.41 -0.71
C VAL A 26 15.67 -11.83 -1.24
N ASP A 27 16.55 -12.15 -2.17
CA ASP A 27 16.68 -13.49 -2.74
C ASP A 27 17.95 -14.13 -2.19
N GLN A 28 17.83 -15.36 -1.71
CA GLN A 28 18.94 -16.14 -1.18
C GLN A 28 19.01 -17.48 -1.90
N PHE A 29 20.07 -17.67 -2.68
CA PHE A 29 20.33 -18.89 -3.44
C PHE A 29 20.93 -19.96 -2.51
N LEU A 30 20.11 -20.91 -2.04
CA LEU A 30 20.63 -22.03 -1.23
C LEU A 30 21.41 -23.04 -2.07
N SER A 31 21.02 -23.22 -3.33
CA SER A 31 21.71 -24.09 -4.29
C SER A 31 21.38 -23.67 -5.72
N ARG A 32 22.15 -24.14 -6.72
CA ARG A 32 21.93 -23.84 -8.16
C ARG A 32 20.50 -24.12 -8.66
N ARG A 33 19.72 -24.91 -7.91
CA ARG A 33 18.33 -25.28 -8.20
C ARG A 33 17.29 -24.76 -7.19
N THR A 34 17.69 -24.26 -6.03
CA THR A 34 16.76 -23.84 -4.97
C THR A 34 17.10 -22.43 -4.49
N ASP A 35 16.11 -21.55 -4.58
CA ASP A 35 16.16 -20.14 -4.25
C ASP A 35 15.05 -19.84 -3.24
N ILE A 36 15.39 -19.28 -2.08
CA ILE A 36 14.41 -18.73 -1.14
C ILE A 36 14.29 -17.24 -1.44
N PHE A 37 13.06 -16.76 -1.52
CA PHE A 37 12.79 -15.34 -1.69
C PHE A 37 11.97 -14.81 -0.53
N LEU A 38 12.28 -13.57 -0.14
CA LEU A 38 11.56 -12.80 0.86
C LEU A 38 11.20 -11.45 0.24
N ILE A 39 9.94 -11.06 0.38
CA ILE A 39 9.40 -9.80 -0.14
C ILE A 39 8.73 -9.08 1.02
N GLY A 40 9.27 -7.93 1.40
CA GLY A 40 8.60 -7.01 2.32
C GLY A 40 7.91 -5.90 1.53
N ARG A 41 6.64 -5.64 1.79
CA ARG A 41 5.91 -4.52 1.19
C ARG A 41 5.37 -3.64 2.31
N TYR A 42 5.79 -2.38 2.31
CA TYR A 42 5.26 -1.37 3.21
C TYR A 42 4.44 -0.38 2.41
N GLN A 43 3.17 -0.20 2.75
CA GLN A 43 2.29 0.79 2.15
C GLN A 43 1.74 1.73 3.20
N ARG A 44 1.84 3.04 2.94
CA ARG A 44 1.31 4.09 3.81
C ARG A 44 0.34 4.98 3.04
N ALA A 45 -0.84 5.16 3.61
CA ALA A 45 -1.88 6.09 3.17
C ALA A 45 -1.60 7.49 3.73
N ILE A 46 -1.60 8.50 2.84
CA ILE A 46 -1.26 9.89 3.15
C ILE A 46 -2.38 10.81 2.66
N GLY A 47 -2.58 11.93 3.37
CA GLY A 47 -3.69 12.85 3.13
C GLY A 47 -4.99 12.35 3.75
N GLU A 48 -6.08 12.42 2.98
CA GLU A 48 -7.41 11.93 3.35
C GLU A 48 -7.54 10.41 3.19
N ALA A 49 -6.52 9.74 2.65
CA ALA A 49 -6.48 8.29 2.63
C ALA A 49 -6.39 7.76 4.07
N THR A 50 -7.49 7.19 4.57
CA THR A 50 -7.59 6.63 5.93
C THR A 50 -7.00 5.23 6.02
N THR A 51 -6.87 4.55 4.88
CA THR A 51 -6.58 3.14 4.86
C THR A 51 -5.56 2.76 3.78
N ALA A 52 -4.58 1.92 4.13
CA ALA A 52 -3.68 1.30 3.16
C ALA A 52 -4.23 -0.07 2.70
N ALA A 53 -4.14 -0.34 1.40
CA ALA A 53 -4.60 -1.58 0.78
C ALA A 53 -3.55 -2.09 -0.21
N ILE A 54 -2.85 -3.17 0.14
CA ILE A 54 -1.96 -3.91 -0.74
C ILE A 54 -2.79 -4.96 -1.47
N PHE A 55 -2.81 -4.90 -2.81
CA PHE A 55 -3.56 -5.84 -3.64
C PHE A 55 -3.19 -7.30 -3.32
N GLY A 56 -4.21 -8.14 -3.10
CA GLY A 56 -4.04 -9.55 -2.70
C GLY A 56 -3.98 -9.80 -1.19
N TYR A 57 -4.13 -8.77 -0.34
CA TYR A 57 -4.15 -8.88 1.12
C TYR A 57 -5.37 -8.16 1.70
N PRO A 58 -5.84 -8.55 2.91
CA PRO A 58 -6.90 -7.81 3.59
C PRO A 58 -6.47 -6.37 3.82
N THR A 59 -7.40 -5.45 3.62
CA THR A 59 -7.20 -4.02 3.83
C THR A 59 -6.82 -3.74 5.29
N SER A 60 -5.86 -2.85 5.52
CA SER A 60 -5.44 -2.50 6.88
C SER A 60 -6.57 -1.79 7.66
N ALA A 61 -6.51 -1.79 8.99
CA ALA A 61 -7.45 -1.04 9.82
C ALA A 61 -7.05 0.44 9.99
N GLY A 62 -5.95 0.86 9.37
CA GLY A 62 -5.39 2.19 9.55
C GLY A 62 -4.53 2.62 8.37
N ARG A 63 -3.68 3.62 8.57
CA ARG A 63 -2.93 4.24 7.49
C ARG A 63 -1.71 3.46 7.03
N ASP A 64 -1.29 2.44 7.77
CA ASP A 64 -0.08 1.66 7.50
C ASP A 64 -0.44 0.19 7.26
N GLN A 65 0.11 -0.38 6.19
CA GLN A 65 0.02 -1.81 5.92
C GLN A 65 1.41 -2.38 5.64
N VAL A 66 1.75 -3.45 6.36
CA VAL A 66 2.98 -4.20 6.16
C VAL A 66 2.62 -5.62 5.76
N VAL A 67 3.21 -6.09 4.67
CA VAL A 67 3.05 -7.46 4.19
C VAL A 67 4.44 -8.05 4.01
N VAL A 68 4.63 -9.24 4.55
CA VAL A 68 5.86 -10.02 4.35
C VAL A 68 5.47 -11.33 3.68
N THR A 69 6.09 -11.60 2.55
CA THR A 69 5.87 -12.82 1.76
C THR A 69 7.18 -13.56 1.64
N THR A 70 7.21 -14.81 2.09
CA THR A 70 8.37 -15.70 1.94
C THR A 70 7.96 -16.88 1.06
N GLY A 71 8.86 -17.34 0.21
CA GLY A 71 8.64 -18.55 -0.57
C GLY A 71 9.93 -19.25 -0.97
N MET A 72 9.76 -20.45 -1.51
CA MET A 72 10.83 -21.26 -2.08
C MET A 72 10.52 -21.55 -3.55
N ARG A 73 11.47 -21.27 -4.43
CA ARG A 73 11.43 -21.64 -5.85
C ARG A 73 12.45 -22.73 -6.10
N HIS A 74 11.97 -23.92 -6.44
CA HIS A 74 12.79 -25.05 -6.85
C HIS A 74 12.71 -25.24 -8.36
N ARG A 75 13.86 -25.32 -9.04
CA ARG A 75 13.97 -25.69 -10.45
C ARG A 75 14.32 -27.17 -10.55
N PHE A 76 13.42 -27.94 -11.15
CA PHE A 76 13.59 -29.37 -11.42
C PHE A 76 14.56 -29.61 -12.58
#